data_AF-A0A9D6A3L7-F1
#
_entry.id   AF-A0A9D6A3L7-F1
#
_cell.length_a   1.000
_cell.length_b   1.000
_cell.length_c   1.000
_cell.angle_alpha   90.00
_cell.angle_beta   90.00
_cell.angle_gamma   90.00
#
_symmetry.space_group_name_H-M   'P 1'
#
loop_
_entity.id
_entity.type
_entity.pdbx_description
1 polymer ?
#
loop_
_entity_poly.entity_id
_entity_poly.type
_entity_poly.pdbx_seq_one_letter_code
_entity_poly.pdbx_strand_id
1 'polypeptide(L)'
;MHYDLLLSTALAPPISYFTLLYHHQSGRVGLEAAEHYIKQSYRNRCYILGPNGVQPLSIPVELPQGTKTPITEVRLSTHGQWRSVWHQTLATAYGASPYYEYYIDELEALWSALEDDSLWGLNLRLLQHLCPLLEIDPACLCPTEDFTPLECHEADYRYSLRPKQGALPPA
;
A
#
# COMPACT_ATOMS: atom_id res chain seq x y z
N MET A 1 -14.85 -11.05 13.95
CA MET A 1 -14.86 -9.63 14.41
C MET A 1 -15.64 -8.80 13.40
N HIS A 2 -16.29 -7.70 13.81
CA HIS A 2 -16.96 -6.79 12.87
C HIS A 2 -15.97 -5.69 12.46
N TYR A 3 -15.79 -5.51 11.16
CA TYR A 3 -15.05 -4.40 10.56
C TYR A 3 -16.08 -3.47 9.90
N ASP A 4 -15.82 -2.17 9.89
CA ASP A 4 -16.66 -1.17 9.21
C ASP A 4 -16.24 -1.02 7.74
N LEU A 5 -15.00 -1.38 7.43
CA LEU A 5 -14.41 -1.30 6.09
C LEU A 5 -13.38 -2.42 5.92
N LEU A 6 -13.41 -3.11 4.78
CA LEU A 6 -12.37 -4.09 4.40
C LEU A 6 -11.56 -3.58 3.22
N LEU A 7 -10.24 -3.55 3.38
CA LEU A 7 -9.27 -3.14 2.37
C LEU A 7 -8.17 -4.19 2.24
N SER A 8 -7.54 -4.24 1.08
CA SER A 8 -6.29 -4.99 0.96
C SER A 8 -5.14 -4.22 1.58
N THR A 9 -4.05 -4.91 1.94
CA THR A 9 -2.76 -4.21 2.03
C THR A 9 -2.40 -3.57 0.69
N ALA A 10 -1.72 -2.44 0.72
CA ALA A 10 -1.32 -1.73 -0.47
C ALA A 10 -0.07 -0.88 -0.23
N LEU A 11 0.78 -0.86 -1.25
CA LEU A 11 1.99 -0.05 -1.31
C LEU A 11 1.62 1.36 -1.76
N ALA A 12 1.91 2.37 -0.93
CA ALA A 12 1.63 3.79 -1.21
C ALA A 12 0.31 4.00 -2.01
N PRO A 13 -0.85 3.69 -1.39
CA PRO A 13 -2.11 3.51 -2.09
C PRO A 13 -2.60 4.76 -2.84
N PRO A 14 -3.52 4.62 -3.81
CA PRO A 14 -4.13 5.78 -4.46
C PRO A 14 -4.98 6.61 -3.48
N ILE A 15 -5.24 7.88 -3.82
CA ILE A 15 -6.06 8.79 -3.00
C ILE A 15 -7.43 8.16 -2.65
N SER A 16 -8.04 7.42 -3.57
CA SER A 16 -9.31 6.72 -3.32
C SER A 16 -9.27 5.77 -2.12
N TYR A 17 -8.13 5.13 -1.87
CA TYR A 17 -7.92 4.28 -0.69
C TYR A 17 -7.95 5.12 0.59
N PHE A 18 -7.24 6.26 0.60
CA PHE A 18 -7.22 7.17 1.74
C PHE A 18 -8.56 7.87 1.96
N THR A 19 -9.33 8.15 0.91
CA THR A 19 -10.71 8.66 1.04
C THR A 19 -11.59 7.66 1.79
N LEU A 20 -11.50 6.36 1.45
CA LEU A 20 -12.25 5.33 2.18
C LEU A 20 -11.82 5.25 3.64
N LEU A 21 -10.51 5.29 3.91
CA LEU A 21 -9.98 5.33 5.28
C LEU A 21 -10.52 6.54 6.05
N TYR A 22 -10.42 7.75 5.47
CA TYR A 22 -10.87 8.98 6.12
C TYR A 22 -12.35 8.94 6.51
N HIS A 23 -13.21 8.34 5.68
CA HIS A 23 -14.63 8.21 5.98
C HIS A 23 -14.97 7.12 7.02
N HIS A 24 -14.09 6.14 7.22
CA HIS A 24 -14.34 5.00 8.12
C HIS A 24 -13.41 4.98 9.34
N GLN A 25 -12.58 6.02 9.53
CA GLN A 25 -11.57 6.07 10.60
C GLN A 25 -12.14 6.09 12.02
N SER A 26 -13.44 6.38 12.19
CA SER A 26 -14.14 6.26 13.48
C SER A 26 -14.43 4.82 13.89
N GLY A 27 -14.28 3.86 12.96
CA GLY A 27 -14.54 2.44 13.15
C GLY A 27 -13.28 1.58 13.04
N ARG A 28 -13.47 0.27 12.82
CA ARG A 28 -12.40 -0.70 12.59
C ARG A 28 -12.23 -0.95 11.11
N VAL A 29 -11.06 -0.62 10.57
CA VAL A 29 -10.70 -0.94 9.18
C VAL A 29 -9.90 -2.23 9.15
N GLY A 30 -10.42 -3.26 8.50
CA GLY A 30 -9.73 -4.52 8.29
C GLY A 30 -8.79 -4.45 7.08
N LEU A 31 -7.49 -4.60 7.32
CA LEU A 31 -6.49 -4.86 6.30
C LEU A 31 -6.38 -6.36 6.07
N GLU A 32 -6.66 -6.82 4.84
CA GLU A 32 -6.71 -8.24 4.52
C GLU A 32 -5.35 -8.94 4.62
N ALA A 33 -5.14 -9.69 5.69
CA ALA A 33 -3.92 -10.43 6.02
C ALA A 33 -4.03 -11.94 5.75
N ALA A 34 -5.24 -12.47 5.56
CA ALA A 34 -5.51 -13.90 5.38
C ALA A 34 -5.63 -14.30 3.90
N GLU A 35 -5.30 -13.41 2.97
CA GLU A 35 -5.24 -13.71 1.54
C GLU A 35 -3.87 -14.24 1.08
N HIS A 36 -3.87 -14.93 -0.06
CA HIS A 36 -2.65 -15.19 -0.81
C HIS A 36 -2.24 -13.97 -1.65
N TYR A 37 -0.96 -13.89 -1.98
CA TYR A 37 -0.43 -12.81 -2.78
C TYR A 37 -1.04 -12.72 -4.19
N ILE A 38 -1.56 -11.53 -4.52
CA ILE A 38 -2.13 -11.23 -5.83
C ILE A 38 -1.16 -10.39 -6.65
N LYS A 39 -0.66 -10.95 -7.75
CA LYS A 39 0.20 -10.24 -8.71
C LYS A 39 -0.52 -9.07 -9.38
N GLN A 40 0.25 -8.08 -9.86
CA GLN A 40 -0.25 -6.95 -10.65
C GLN A 40 -1.30 -6.08 -9.92
N SER A 41 -1.22 -6.05 -8.59
CA SER A 41 -2.15 -5.34 -7.72
C SER A 41 -1.45 -4.19 -6.99
N TYR A 42 -2.20 -3.42 -6.21
CA TYR A 42 -1.60 -2.40 -5.33
C TYR A 42 -0.75 -2.99 -4.19
N ARG A 43 -0.74 -4.32 -3.96
CA ARG A 43 0.04 -4.92 -2.86
C ARG A 43 1.54 -4.59 -2.98
N ASN A 44 2.09 -4.56 -4.18
CA ASN A 44 3.51 -4.29 -4.42
C ASN A 44 3.77 -3.23 -5.52
N ARG A 45 2.74 -2.47 -5.92
CA ARG A 45 2.82 -1.45 -6.95
C ARG A 45 2.01 -0.23 -6.54
N CYS A 46 2.57 0.96 -6.76
CA CYS A 46 1.86 2.23 -6.73
C CYS A 46 2.02 2.96 -8.07
N TYR A 47 1.36 4.11 -8.19
CA TYR A 47 1.52 5.01 -9.31
C TYR A 47 1.86 6.39 -8.79
N ILE A 48 2.83 7.02 -9.42
CA ILE A 48 3.26 8.37 -9.10
C ILE A 48 3.12 9.25 -10.33
N LEU A 49 2.97 10.55 -10.09
CA LEU A 49 3.00 11.55 -11.15
C LEU A 49 4.46 11.96 -11.38
N GLY A 50 5.01 11.61 -12.54
CA GLY A 50 6.33 12.05 -12.97
C GLY A 50 6.27 13.11 -14.07
N PRO A 51 7.43 13.57 -14.56
CA PRO A 51 7.51 14.61 -15.61
C PRO A 51 6.84 14.19 -16.92
N ASN A 52 6.81 12.88 -17.20
CA ASN A 52 6.21 12.29 -18.40
C ASN A 52 4.78 11.76 -18.16
N GLY A 53 4.13 12.21 -17.08
CA GLY A 53 2.81 11.74 -16.65
C GLY A 53 2.87 10.60 -15.64
N VAL A 54 1.76 9.89 -15.50
CA VAL A 54 1.58 8.84 -14.49
C VAL A 54 2.41 7.61 -14.84
N GLN A 55 3.29 7.20 -13.93
CA GLN A 55 4.15 6.03 -14.09
C GLN A 55 4.01 5.05 -12.92
N PRO A 56 4.09 3.73 -13.17
CA PRO A 56 4.06 2.74 -12.11
C PRO A 56 5.41 2.68 -11.39
N LEU A 57 5.36 2.53 -10.08
CA LEU A 57 6.51 2.17 -9.26
C LEU A 57 6.18 0.88 -8.53
N SER A 58 7.09 -0.10 -8.55
CA SER A 58 6.82 -1.41 -7.94
C SER A 58 8.02 -1.93 -7.18
N ILE A 59 7.74 -2.74 -6.17
CA ILE A 59 8.75 -3.45 -5.39
C ILE A 59 8.80 -4.90 -5.86
N PRO A 60 9.97 -5.39 -6.30
CA PRO A 60 10.15 -6.81 -6.60
C PRO A 60 10.02 -7.63 -5.31
N VAL A 61 9.37 -8.78 -5.41
CA VAL A 61 9.06 -9.64 -4.27
C VAL A 61 9.44 -11.08 -4.57
N GLU A 62 9.79 -11.80 -3.52
CA GLU A 62 10.07 -13.23 -3.52
C GLU A 62 8.86 -13.97 -2.95
N LEU A 63 8.48 -15.05 -3.63
CA LEU A 63 7.28 -15.82 -3.33
C LEU A 63 7.67 -17.28 -3.04
N PRO A 64 7.97 -17.64 -1.78
CA PRO A 64 8.45 -18.98 -1.42
C PRO A 64 7.54 -20.13 -1.88
N GLN A 65 6.24 -19.85 -2.03
CA GLN A 65 5.19 -20.79 -2.44
C GLN A 65 4.49 -20.34 -3.75
N GLY A 66 5.13 -19.46 -4.52
CA GLY A 66 4.54 -18.88 -5.72
C GLY A 66 3.27 -18.08 -5.43
N THR A 67 2.21 -18.25 -6.24
CA THR A 67 0.95 -17.52 -6.04
C THR A 67 0.15 -17.96 -4.82
N LYS A 68 0.59 -19.02 -4.12
CA LYS A 68 0.00 -19.49 -2.87
C LYS A 68 0.72 -18.96 -1.63
N THR A 69 1.71 -18.09 -1.79
CA THR A 69 2.35 -17.44 -0.64
C THR A 69 1.33 -16.54 0.09
N PRO A 70 1.09 -16.73 1.40
CA PRO A 70 0.29 -15.81 2.20
C PRO A 70 0.84 -14.39 2.11
N ILE A 71 -0.02 -13.37 2.07
CA ILE A 71 0.41 -11.97 1.87
C ILE A 71 1.39 -11.50 2.97
N THR A 72 1.24 -12.02 4.19
CA THR A 72 2.11 -11.77 5.35
C THR A 72 3.48 -12.44 5.25
N GLU A 73 3.64 -13.46 4.40
CA GLU A 73 4.89 -14.20 4.17
C GLU A 73 5.66 -13.75 2.93
N VAL A 74 5.07 -12.87 2.11
CA VAL A 74 5.74 -12.32 0.92
C VAL A 74 6.97 -11.52 1.34
N ARG A 75 8.14 -11.87 0.79
CA ARG A 75 9.40 -11.20 1.09
C ARG A 75 9.73 -10.16 0.04
N LEU A 76 10.36 -9.07 0.47
CA LEU A 76 10.93 -8.09 -0.46
C LEU A 76 12.17 -8.71 -1.12
N SER A 77 12.32 -8.50 -2.43
CA SER A 77 13.51 -8.99 -3.13
C SER A 77 14.76 -8.28 -2.63
N THR A 78 15.79 -9.05 -2.32
CA THR A 78 17.13 -8.53 -1.97
C THR A 78 17.92 -8.12 -3.21
N HIS A 79 17.50 -8.58 -4.39
CA HIS A 79 18.15 -8.30 -5.66
C HIS A 79 17.53 -7.11 -6.41
N GLY A 80 18.26 -6.58 -7.38
CA GLY A 80 17.72 -5.70 -8.42
C GLY A 80 17.81 -4.19 -8.18
N GLN A 81 18.56 -3.73 -7.17
CA GLN A 81 18.79 -2.29 -6.87
C GLN A 81 17.52 -1.43 -6.88
N TRP A 82 16.36 -2.02 -6.57
CA TRP A 82 15.07 -1.35 -6.72
C TRP A 82 14.95 -0.15 -5.77
N ARG A 83 15.63 -0.17 -4.62
CA ARG A 83 15.73 0.96 -3.70
C ARG A 83 16.36 2.19 -4.35
N SER A 84 17.47 1.99 -5.08
CA SER A 84 18.14 3.06 -5.83
C SER A 84 17.25 3.58 -6.96
N VAL A 85 16.54 2.67 -7.65
CA VAL A 85 15.56 3.05 -8.69
C VAL A 85 14.44 3.90 -8.08
N TRP A 86 13.91 3.51 -6.92
CA TRP A 86 12.88 4.26 -6.20
C TRP A 86 13.36 5.65 -5.82
N HIS A 87 14.52 5.75 -5.16
CA HIS A 87 15.15 7.01 -4.80
C HIS A 87 15.30 7.94 -6.01
N GLN A 88 15.93 7.46 -7.10
CA GLN A 88 16.12 8.27 -8.30
C GLN A 88 14.80 8.67 -8.96
N THR A 89 13.80 7.78 -8.95
CA THR A 89 12.49 8.03 -9.55
C THR A 89 11.75 9.13 -8.77
N LEU A 90 11.76 9.08 -7.44
CA LEU A 90 11.15 10.10 -6.58
C LEU A 90 11.89 11.44 -6.69
N ALA A 91 13.23 11.43 -6.68
CA ALA A 91 14.03 12.63 -6.90
C ALA A 91 13.73 13.29 -8.25
N THR A 92 13.58 12.49 -9.31
CA THR A 92 13.24 12.99 -10.64
C THR A 92 11.81 13.54 -10.70
N ALA A 93 10.85 12.87 -10.05
CA ALA A 93 9.44 13.26 -10.08
C ALA A 93 9.14 14.48 -9.22
N TYR A 94 9.74 14.56 -8.04
CA TYR A 94 9.35 15.48 -6.99
C TYR A 94 10.49 16.34 -6.46
N GLY A 95 11.75 16.16 -6.88
CA GLY A 95 12.90 16.91 -6.35
C GLY A 95 12.82 18.43 -6.52
N ALA A 96 12.03 18.91 -7.48
CA ALA A 96 11.76 20.34 -7.66
C ALA A 96 10.48 20.82 -6.91
N SER A 97 9.78 19.94 -6.20
CA SER A 97 8.57 20.29 -5.46
C SER A 97 8.91 20.96 -4.12
N PRO A 98 8.13 21.96 -3.66
CA PRO A 98 8.46 22.72 -2.46
C PRO A 98 8.58 21.91 -1.17
N TYR A 99 7.97 20.72 -1.11
CA TYR A 99 7.94 19.88 0.09
C TYR A 99 8.86 18.65 0.02
N TYR A 100 9.62 18.47 -1.06
CA TYR A 100 10.43 17.26 -1.24
C TYR A 100 11.41 16.99 -0.10
N GLU A 101 12.22 17.99 0.24
CA GLU A 101 13.24 17.90 1.28
C GLU A 101 12.66 17.66 2.68
N TYR A 102 11.38 17.97 2.90
CA TYR A 102 10.72 17.73 4.18
C TYR A 102 10.30 16.27 4.37
N TYR A 103 10.06 15.52 3.29
CA TYR A 103 9.52 14.16 3.36
C TYR A 103 10.51 13.08 2.93
N ILE A 104 11.44 13.41 2.03
CA ILE A 104 12.25 12.39 1.35
C ILE A 104 13.11 11.59 2.32
N ASP A 105 13.75 12.23 3.31
CA ASP A 105 14.63 11.55 4.27
C ASP A 105 13.85 10.51 5.11
N GLU A 106 12.63 10.85 5.52
CA GLU A 106 11.77 9.95 6.30
C GLU A 106 11.29 8.76 5.45
N LEU A 107 10.90 9.03 4.21
CA LEU A 107 10.52 7.98 3.25
C LEU A 107 11.72 7.08 2.91
N GLU A 108 12.92 7.65 2.79
CA GLU A 108 14.16 6.91 2.55
C GLU A 108 14.55 6.01 3.70
N ALA A 109 14.40 6.50 4.93
CA ALA A 109 14.61 5.70 6.12
C ALA A 109 13.64 4.51 6.15
N LEU A 110 12.38 4.69 5.74
CA LEU A 110 11.38 3.62 5.73
C LEU A 110 11.77 2.46 4.81
N TRP A 111 12.29 2.70 3.60
CA TRP A 111 12.68 1.59 2.71
C TRP A 111 14.12 1.10 2.87
N SER A 112 15.00 1.91 3.47
CA SER A 112 16.36 1.50 3.81
C SER A 112 16.41 0.59 5.03
N ALA A 113 15.47 0.73 5.97
CA ALA A 113 15.35 -0.13 7.15
C ALA A 113 14.80 -1.54 6.89
N LEU A 114 14.54 -1.90 5.62
CA LEU A 114 13.80 -3.12 5.23
C LEU A 114 14.70 -4.32 4.91
N GLU A 115 15.89 -4.42 5.48
CA GLU A 115 16.64 -5.69 5.41
C GLU A 115 15.80 -6.76 6.12
N ASP A 116 15.47 -7.83 5.40
CA ASP A 116 14.61 -8.95 5.82
C ASP A 116 13.11 -8.67 6.09
N ASP A 117 12.58 -7.50 5.70
CA ASP A 117 11.16 -7.19 5.90
C ASP A 117 10.22 -7.93 4.91
N SER A 118 8.98 -8.08 5.33
CA SER A 118 7.87 -8.59 4.52
C SER A 118 7.20 -7.46 3.74
N LEU A 119 6.54 -7.80 2.63
CA LEU A 119 5.71 -6.84 1.90
C LEU A 119 4.59 -6.27 2.78
N TRP A 120 4.00 -7.12 3.62
CA TRP A 120 2.98 -6.72 4.59
C TRP A 120 3.52 -5.68 5.58
N GLY A 121 4.67 -5.97 6.20
CA GLY A 121 5.31 -5.09 7.16
C GLY A 121 5.63 -3.73 6.57
N LEU A 122 6.21 -3.70 5.37
CA LEU A 122 6.45 -2.46 4.65
C LEU A 122 5.17 -1.64 4.42
N ASN A 123 4.13 -2.27 3.85
CA ASN A 123 2.89 -1.58 3.55
C ASN A 123 2.23 -1.03 4.82
N LEU A 124 2.26 -1.79 5.91
CA LEU A 124 1.73 -1.34 7.20
C LEU A 124 2.52 -0.14 7.74
N ARG A 125 3.85 -0.18 7.72
CA ARG A 125 4.70 0.96 8.14
C ARG A 125 4.44 2.20 7.30
N LEU A 126 4.28 2.04 5.97
CA LEU A 126 3.94 3.14 5.08
C LEU A 126 2.57 3.73 5.42
N LEU A 127 1.56 2.90 5.67
CA LEU A 127 0.25 3.39 6.09
C LEU A 127 0.32 4.11 7.44
N GLN A 128 1.05 3.55 8.41
CA GLN A 128 1.25 4.16 9.73
C GLN A 128 1.97 5.51 9.64
N HIS A 129 2.83 5.70 8.63
CA HIS A 129 3.51 6.96 8.38
C HIS A 129 2.63 7.97 7.62
N LEU A 130 1.94 7.52 6.56
CA LEU A 130 1.15 8.39 5.68
C LEU A 130 -0.19 8.83 6.31
N CYS A 131 -0.83 7.97 7.12
CA CYS A 131 -2.14 8.30 7.70
C CYS A 131 -2.11 9.56 8.59
N PRO A 132 -1.15 9.72 9.53
CA PRO A 132 -1.04 10.96 10.32
C PRO A 132 -0.84 12.22 9.47
N LEU A 133 -0.09 12.14 8.36
CA LEU A 133 0.12 13.27 7.44
C LEU A 133 -1.18 13.71 6.74
N LEU A 134 -2.17 12.81 6.67
CA LEU A 134 -3.47 13.02 6.04
C LEU A 134 -4.60 13.20 7.07
N GLU A 135 -4.26 13.41 8.34
CA GLU A 135 -5.22 13.51 9.45
C GLU A 135 -6.13 12.26 9.57
N ILE A 136 -5.56 11.09 9.27
CA ILE A 136 -6.20 9.78 9.45
C ILE A 136 -5.58 9.09 10.66
N ASP A 137 -6.39 8.62 11.61
CA ASP A 137 -5.91 7.86 12.75
C ASP A 137 -5.44 6.46 12.33
N PRO A 138 -4.12 6.13 12.40
CA PRO A 138 -3.63 4.81 12.04
C PRO A 138 -4.11 3.71 13.00
N ALA A 139 -4.64 4.04 14.19
CA ALA A 139 -5.15 3.06 15.15
C ALA A 139 -6.42 2.35 14.66
N CYS A 140 -7.12 2.90 13.65
CA CYS A 140 -8.27 2.21 13.04
C CYS A 140 -7.86 0.97 12.22
N LEU A 141 -6.60 0.86 11.81
CA LEU A 141 -6.09 -0.19 10.94
C LEU A 141 -5.83 -1.49 11.72
N CYS A 142 -6.56 -2.55 11.38
CA CYS A 142 -6.46 -3.87 12.01
C CYS A 142 -6.17 -4.94 10.96
N PRO A 143 -5.16 -5.81 11.11
CA PRO A 143 -5.07 -7.02 10.30
C PRO A 143 -6.33 -7.89 10.44
N THR A 144 -6.78 -8.52 9.36
CA THR A 144 -7.81 -9.57 9.43
C THR A 144 -7.24 -10.83 10.07
N GLU A 145 -8.03 -11.50 10.92
CA GLU A 145 -7.63 -12.78 11.52
C GLU A 145 -7.93 -13.95 10.57
N ASP A 146 -9.07 -13.88 9.88
CA ASP A 146 -9.58 -14.90 8.97
C ASP A 146 -10.06 -14.27 7.66
N PHE A 147 -10.04 -15.07 6.59
CA PHE A 147 -10.56 -14.66 5.30
C PHE A 147 -12.09 -14.69 5.30
N THR A 148 -12.71 -13.53 5.11
CA THR A 148 -14.17 -13.42 4.96
C THR A 148 -14.56 -13.50 3.47
N PRO A 149 -15.55 -14.31 3.05
CA PRO A 149 -16.05 -14.32 1.68
C PRO A 149 -16.59 -12.95 1.25
N LEU A 150 -16.45 -12.60 -0.04
CA LEU A 150 -16.73 -11.26 -0.56
C LEU A 150 -18.19 -10.80 -0.43
N GLU A 151 -19.13 -11.76 -0.36
CA GLU A 151 -20.56 -11.48 -0.30
C GLU A 151 -21.03 -11.17 1.13
N CYS A 152 -20.13 -11.26 2.11
CA CYS A 152 -20.47 -11.18 3.52
C CYS A 152 -20.21 -9.79 4.14
N HIS A 153 -19.76 -8.81 3.36
CA HIS A 153 -19.41 -7.48 3.86
C HIS A 153 -19.78 -6.38 2.86
N GLU A 154 -20.58 -5.40 3.31
CA GLU A 154 -21.11 -4.34 2.44
C GLU A 154 -20.03 -3.37 1.96
N ALA A 155 -19.16 -2.91 2.87
CA ALA A 155 -18.05 -2.01 2.56
C ALA A 155 -16.73 -2.78 2.31
N ASP A 156 -16.75 -3.67 1.31
CA ASP A 156 -15.57 -4.45 0.92
C ASP A 156 -14.92 -3.93 -0.37
N TYR A 157 -13.69 -3.43 -0.22
CA TYR A 157 -12.91 -2.86 -1.31
C TYR A 157 -11.57 -3.58 -1.53
N ARG A 158 -11.39 -4.79 -0.96
CA ARG A 158 -10.14 -5.58 -1.06
C ARG A 158 -9.69 -5.85 -2.51
N TYR A 159 -10.65 -5.92 -3.42
CA TYR A 159 -10.44 -6.30 -4.83
C TYR A 159 -11.03 -5.33 -5.85
N SER A 160 -11.73 -4.28 -5.42
CA SER A 160 -12.26 -3.23 -6.32
C SER A 160 -11.23 -2.15 -6.60
N LEU A 161 -10.29 -1.90 -5.69
CA LEU A 161 -9.16 -1.00 -5.92
C LEU A 161 -8.07 -1.72 -6.70
N ARG A 162 -7.99 -1.49 -8.02
CA ARG A 162 -6.99 -2.10 -8.90
C ARG A 162 -6.22 -1.09 -9.75
N PRO A 163 -4.91 -1.34 -9.98
CA PRO A 163 -4.15 -0.68 -11.03
C PRO A 163 -4.91 -0.69 -12.37
N LYS A 164 -5.15 0.49 -12.96
CA LYS A 164 -5.81 0.71 -14.27
C LYS A 164 -7.34 0.57 -14.33
N GLN A 165 -8.06 0.50 -13.22
CA GLN A 165 -9.49 0.87 -13.26
C GLN A 165 -9.61 2.40 -13.24
N GLY A 166 -10.31 2.96 -14.23
CA GLY A 166 -10.63 4.39 -14.28
C GLY A 166 -11.37 4.84 -13.02
N ALA A 167 -11.30 6.14 -12.74
CA ALA A 167 -11.82 6.79 -11.54
C ALA A 167 -13.10 6.16 -10.97
N LEU A 168 -13.16 6.04 -9.63
CA LEU A 168 -14.38 5.66 -8.92
C LEU A 168 -15.56 6.49 -9.45
N PRO A 169 -16.75 5.88 -9.64
CA PRO A 169 -17.93 6.66 -9.96
C PRO A 169 -18.12 7.75 -8.89
N PRO A 170 -18.58 8.95 -9.27
CA PRO A 170 -18.83 10.02 -8.31
C PRO A 170 -19.83 9.54 -7.25
N ALA A 171 -19.55 9.93 -6.00
CA ALA A 171 -20.39 9.68 -4.82
C ALA A 171 -21.80 10.29 -4.98
#